data_AF-A0A1M4YIL6-F1
#
_entry.id   AF-A0A1M4YIL6-F1
#
_cell.length_a   1.000
_cell.length_b   1.000
_cell.length_c   1.000
_cell.angle_alpha   90.00
_cell.angle_beta   90.00
_cell.angle_gamma   90.00
#
_symmetry.space_group_name_H-M   'P 1'
#
loop_
_entity.id
_entity.type
_entity.pdbx_description
1 polymer ?
#
loop_
_entity_poly.entity_id
_entity_poly.type
_entity_poly.pdbx_seq_one_letter_code
_entity_poly.pdbx_strand_id
1 'polypeptide(L)' 'MKFIPKEIKVGGRIMVLPYDQYPLDENEEGFFILDFSRKFEDPDLSKFPVLPIKVSSKQERYLIKKYNVILGEFKDL' A
#
# COMPACT_ATOMS: atom_id res chain seq x y z
N MET A 1 -3.13 1.41 -17.47
CA MET A 1 -2.52 0.52 -16.46
C MET A 1 -1.02 0.84 -16.35
N LYS A 2 -0.56 1.25 -15.16
CA LYS A 2 0.84 1.54 -14.84
C LYS A 2 1.41 0.45 -13.93
N PHE A 3 2.69 0.14 -14.04
CA PHE A 3 3.38 -0.77 -13.11
C PHE A 3 4.19 0.06 -12.13
N ILE A 4 3.87 -0.03 -10.85
CA ILE A 4 4.63 0.65 -9.79
C ILE A 4 5.72 -0.29 -9.27
N PRO A 5 6.92 0.23 -8.98
CA PRO A 5 8.02 -0.58 -8.46
C PRO A 5 7.75 -1.04 -7.02
N LYS A 6 8.55 -1.98 -6.54
CA LYS A 6 8.54 -2.49 -5.16
C LYS A 6 8.57 -1.40 -4.09
N GLU A 7 9.40 -0.37 -4.29
CA GLU A 7 9.55 0.74 -3.36
C GLU A 7 8.90 1.99 -3.94
N ILE A 8 7.91 2.52 -3.22
CA ILE A 8 7.16 3.71 -3.61
C ILE A 8 7.23 4.75 -2.50
N LYS A 9 7.04 6.03 -2.86
CA LYS A 9 7.03 7.13 -1.89
C LYS A 9 5.64 7.74 -1.82
N VAL A 10 4.98 7.61 -0.67
CA VAL A 10 3.64 8.16 -0.43
C VAL A 10 3.63 8.90 0.91
N GLY A 11 3.09 10.12 0.91
CA GLY A 11 3.02 10.95 2.13
C GLY A 11 4.39 11.17 2.79
N GLY A 12 5.46 11.24 1.99
CA GLY A 12 6.84 11.40 2.46
C GLY A 12 7.50 10.14 3.03
N ARG A 13 6.81 9.00 3.08
CA ARG A 13 7.32 7.71 3.59
C ARG A 13 7.69 6.79 2.45
N ILE A 14 8.71 5.95 2.64
CA ILE A 14 9.06 4.88 1.71
C ILE A 14 8.25 3.65 2.10
N MET A 15 7.41 3.16 1.18
CA MET A 15 6.60 1.97 1.37
C MET A 15 7.12 0.86 0.47
N VAL A 16 7.19 -0.36 1.01
CA VAL A 16 7.75 -1.53 0.33
C VAL A 16 6.64 -2.55 0.11
N LEU A 17 6.30 -2.78 -1.16
CA LEU A 17 5.33 -3.75 -1.62
C LEU A 17 5.91 -5.18 -1.56
N PRO A 18 5.06 -6.22 -1.43
CA PRO A 18 5.52 -7.60 -1.38
C PRO A 18 5.96 -8.12 -2.76
N TYR A 19 5.62 -7.39 -3.82
CA TYR A 19 5.90 -7.72 -5.20
C TYR A 19 6.98 -6.79 -5.76
N ASP A 20 7.79 -7.27 -6.71
CA ASP A 20 8.80 -6.43 -7.36
C ASP A 20 8.16 -5.35 -8.26
N GLN A 21 6.98 -5.65 -8.82
CA GLN A 21 6.12 -4.70 -9.50
C GLN A 21 4.65 -4.97 -9.16
N TYR A 22 3.84 -3.91 -9.06
CA TYR A 22 2.40 -4.00 -8.84
C TYR A 22 1.63 -3.29 -9.96
N PRO A 23 0.69 -3.95 -10.64
CA PRO A 23 -0.16 -3.31 -11.63
C PRO A 23 -1.20 -2.43 -10.93
N LEU A 24 -1.22 -1.15 -11.29
CA LEU A 24 -2.14 -0.16 -10.76
C LEU A 24 -2.91 0.50 -11.92
N ASP A 25 -4.23 0.50 -11.84
CA ASP A 25 -5.07 1.32 -12.71
C ASP A 25 -5.23 2.73 -12.11
N GLU A 26 -5.23 3.77 -12.94
CA GLU A 26 -5.43 5.15 -12.47
C GLU A 26 -6.86 5.40 -11.97
N ASN A 27 -7.82 4.57 -12.39
CA ASN A 27 -9.20 4.63 -11.93
C ASN A 27 -9.46 3.70 -10.73
N GLU A 28 -8.47 2.92 -10.30
CA GLU A 28 -8.63 2.02 -9.16
C GLU A 28 -8.53 2.79 -7.85
N GLU A 29 -9.55 2.61 -7.00
CA GLU A 29 -9.51 3.07 -5.63
C GLU A 29 -8.89 1.99 -4.74
N GLY A 30 -8.00 2.40 -3.85
CA GLY A 30 -7.33 1.47 -2.95
C GLY A 30 -6.48 2.15 -1.89
N PHE A 31 -5.97 1.33 -0.97
CA PHE A 31 -5.15 1.76 0.15
C PHE A 31 -3.85 0.95 0.21
N PHE A 32 -2.79 1.59 0.68
CA PHE A 32 -1.60 0.93 1.20
C PHE A 32 -1.75 0.77 2.70
N ILE A 33 -1.89 -0.46 3.17
CA ILE A 33 -2.01 -0.78 4.59
C ILE A 33 -0.68 -1.33 5.13
N LEU A 34 -0.39 -1.09 6.40
CA LEU A 34 0.78 -1.67 7.07
C LEU A 34 0.69 -3.20 7.11
N ASP A 35 1.73 -3.88 6.61
CA ASP A 35 1.85 -5.34 6.70
C ASP A 35 2.58 -5.74 7.99
N PHE A 36 1.81 -6.10 9.01
CA PHE A 36 2.36 -6.54 10.30
C PHE A 36 3.05 -7.90 10.24
N SER A 37 2.81 -8.70 9.19
CA SER A 37 3.36 -10.05 9.08
C SER A 37 4.75 -10.07 8.46
N ARG A 38 5.07 -9.06 7.65
CA ARG A 38 6.31 -9.00 6.90
C ARG A 38 7.47 -8.55 7.76
N LYS A 39 8.59 -9.27 7.61
CA LYS A 39 9.89 -8.94 8.18
C LYS A 39 10.84 -8.54 7.06
N PHE A 40 11.65 -7.52 7.29
CA PHE A 40 12.77 -7.21 6.40
C PHE A 40 13.99 -8.05 6.81
N GLU A 41 14.78 -8.48 5.82
CA GLU A 41 16.05 -9.16 6.06
C GLU A 41 17.04 -8.20 6.74
N ASP A 42 17.15 -6.98 6.19
CA ASP A 42 17.90 -5.88 6.78
C ASP A 42 16.95 -4.87 7.43
N PRO A 43 17.14 -4.52 8.72
CA PRO A 43 16.30 -3.57 9.40
C PRO A 43 16.55 -2.14 8.88
N ASP A 44 15.57 -1.60 8.15
CA ASP A 44 15.56 -0.19 7.72
C ASP A 44 14.31 0.52 8.27
N LEU A 45 14.52 1.39 9.26
CA LEU A 45 13.47 2.13 9.95
C LEU A 45 12.83 3.22 9.07
N SER A 46 13.43 3.55 7.93
CA SER A 46 12.88 4.53 6.99
C SER A 46 11.83 3.91 6.06
N LYS A 47 11.75 2.57 6.02
CA LYS A 47 10.90 1.80 5.12
C LYS A 47 9.76 1.14 5.88
N PHE A 48 8.57 1.16 5.28
CA PHE A 48 7.37 0.55 5.84
C PHE A 48 6.91 -0.61 4.95
N PRO A 49 6.74 -1.83 5.48
CA PRO A 49 6.17 -2.92 4.71
C PRO A 49 4.67 -2.67 4.52
N VAL A 50 4.17 -2.79 3.29
CA VAL A 50 2.75 -2.53 3.01
C VAL A 50 2.12 -3.58 2.11
N LEU A 51 0.80 -3.73 2.23
CA LEU A 51 -0.05 -4.45 1.29
C LEU A 51 -0.95 -3.48 0.53
N PRO A 52 -1.03 -3.59 -0.81
CA PRO A 52 -2.00 -2.84 -1.61
C PRO A 52 -3.36 -3.56 -1.57
N ILE A 53 -4.41 -2.86 -1.14
CA ILE A 53 -5.79 -3.39 -1.13
C ILE A 53 -6.68 -2.51 -2.00
N LYS A 54 -7.32 -3.14 -2.99
CA LYS A 54 -8.32 -2.52 -3.85
C LYS A 54 -9.65 -2.40 -3.12
N VAL A 55 -10.41 -1.36 -3.44
CA VAL A 55 -11.73 -1.09 -2.87
C VAL A 55 -12.77 -1.31 -3.96
N SER A 56 -13.68 -2.25 -3.74
CA SER A 56 -14.75 -2.58 -4.68
C SER A 56 -16.11 -2.06 -4.22
N SER A 57 -16.25 -1.63 -2.96
CA SER A 57 -17.52 -1.16 -2.40
C SER A 57 -17.36 -0.18 -1.24
N LYS A 58 -18.45 0.52 -0.89
CA LYS A 58 -18.49 1.39 0.30
C LYS A 58 -18.31 0.61 1.59
N GLN A 59 -18.87 -0.60 1.70
CA GLN A 59 -18.69 -1.45 2.89
C GLN A 59 -17.22 -1.85 3.04
N GLU A 60 -16.57 -2.30 1.97
CA GLU A 60 -15.16 -2.68 2.00
C GLU A 60 -14.26 -1.51 2.38
N ARG A 61 -14.50 -0.33 1.80
CA ARG A 61 -13.82 0.91 2.20
C ARG A 61 -13.93 1.19 3.70
N TYR A 62 -15.13 1.04 4.27
CA TYR A 62 -15.36 1.24 5.69
C TYR A 62 -14.60 0.21 6.54
N LEU A 63 -14.65 -1.06 6.18
CA LEU A 63 -13.95 -2.13 6.91
C LEU A 63 -12.43 -1.94 6.88
N ILE A 64 -11.87 -1.58 5.71
CA ILE A 64 -10.43 -1.29 5.58
C ILE A 64 -10.03 -0.15 6.51
N LYS A 65 -10.75 0.97 6.47
CA LYS A 65 -10.49 2.14 7.34
C LYS A 65 -10.66 1.85 8.81
N LYS A 66 -11.58 0.96 9.18
CA LYS A 66 -11.86 0.62 10.58
C LYS A 66 -10.81 -0.28 11.21
N TYR A 67 -10.28 -1.25 10.44
CA TYR A 67 -9.49 -2.34 11.00
C TYR A 67 -8.01 -2.35 10.59
N ASN A 68 -7.56 -1.43 9.73
CA ASN A 68 -6.18 -1.40 9.26
C ASN A 68 -5.50 -0.05 9.53
N VAL A 69 -4.19 -0.08 9.69
CA VAL A 69 -3.36 1.12 9.69
C VAL A 69 -3.08 1.50 8.24
N ILE A 70 -3.71 2.58 7.78
CA ILE A 70 -3.55 3.11 6.44
C ILE A 70 -2.35 4.05 6.40
N LEU A 71 -1.45 3.80 5.45
CA LEU A 71 -0.24 4.60 5.24
C LEU A 71 -0.31 5.48 3.98
N GLY A 72 -1.24 5.19 3.07
CA GLY A 72 -1.51 6.00 1.88
C GLY A 72 -2.69 5.47 1.06
N GLU A 73 -3.18 6.28 0.12
CA GLU A 73 -4.18 5.89 -0.88
C GLU A 73 -3.53 5.71 -2.25
N PHE A 74 -4.14 4.91 -3.13
CA PHE A 74 -3.62 4.70 -4.50
C PHE A 74 -3.52 5.99 -5.31
N LYS A 75 -4.42 6.96 -5.05
CA LYS A 75 -4.43 8.28 -5.68
C LYS A 75 -3.23 9.17 -5.31
N ASP A 76 -2.49 8.80 -4.26
CA ASP A 76 -1.35 9.57 -3.78
C ASP A 76 -0.04 9.23 -4.55
N LEU A 77 -0.13 8.37 -5.58
CA LEU A 77 0.97 7.86 -6.43
C LEU A 77 1.04 8.48 -7.82
#